data_AF-A0A183GBC6-F1
#
_entry.id   AF-A0A183GBC6-F1
#
_cell.length_a   1.000
_cell.length_b   1.000
_cell.length_c   1.000
_cell.angle_alpha   90.00
_cell.angle_beta   90.00
_cell.angle_gamma   90.00
#
_symmetry.space_group_name_H-M   'P 1'
#
loop_
_entity.id
_entity.type
_entity.pdbx_description
1 polymer ?
#
loop_
_entity_poly.entity_id
_entity_poly.type
_entity_poly.pdbx_seq_one_letter_code
_entity_poly.pdbx_strand_id
1 'polypeptide(L)'
;MGRHKRVVDSKVTDALNKLVTLDVRLDGRTVFAYQNMASGKDFSHDNAPKPLFTSVDPTSLSGATYKAYDNLIAFYQTPDVDTQETVTPAWESSIGSFLDAVMSSAVMQNAQQFLVAQGLAPSDSASFKQLLHSLWFTPYARNAVIGSSGFESVFSGEVQGSDVIRFNNWLRFYEQEKAGLANYHGWFTRELNVQLSFQFAWNDWKAMQTSMLLNTSPEFELAVYTVCALSGGQV
;
A
#
# COMPACT_ATOMS: atom_id res chain seq x y z
N MET A 1 -10.78 29.88 4.79
CA MET A 1 -10.40 29.01 3.66
C MET A 1 -8.96 29.34 3.27
N GLY A 2 -8.00 28.62 3.82
CA GLY A 2 -6.60 28.75 3.40
C GLY A 2 -6.42 28.04 2.07
N ARG A 3 -5.90 28.72 1.04
CA ARG A 3 -5.46 28.05 -0.19
C ARG A 3 -4.37 27.05 0.19
N HIS A 4 -4.64 25.75 0.04
CA HIS A 4 -3.58 24.74 0.12
C HIS A 4 -2.50 25.10 -0.92
N LYS A 5 -1.27 25.26 -0.46
CA LYS A 5 -0.11 25.60 -1.30
C LYS A 5 0.25 24.37 -2.13
N ARG A 6 -0.25 24.28 -3.35
CA ARG A 6 0.14 23.26 -4.31
C ARG A 6 1.64 23.42 -4.63
N VAL A 7 2.40 22.34 -4.47
CA VAL A 7 3.81 22.30 -4.84
C VAL A 7 3.93 22.19 -6.35
N VAL A 8 4.98 22.78 -6.93
CA VAL A 8 5.26 22.67 -8.37
C VAL A 8 5.50 21.20 -8.73
N ASP A 9 4.76 20.68 -9.71
CA ASP A 9 4.76 19.26 -10.09
C ASP A 9 6.17 18.72 -10.36
N SER A 10 7.05 19.49 -11.02
CA SER A 10 8.43 19.06 -11.30
C SER A 10 9.25 18.79 -10.02
N LYS A 11 9.04 19.57 -8.95
CA LYS A 11 9.70 19.34 -7.66
C LYS A 11 9.21 18.06 -6.99
N VAL A 12 7.91 17.77 -7.13
CA VAL A 12 7.32 16.53 -6.63
C VAL A 12 7.90 15.36 -7.42
N THR A 13 7.94 15.44 -8.75
CA THR A 13 8.55 14.42 -9.62
C THR A 13 10.02 14.16 -9.25
N ASP A 14 10.83 15.20 -9.05
CA ASP A 14 12.23 15.05 -8.65
C ASP A 14 12.37 14.37 -7.28
N ALA A 15 11.51 14.73 -6.32
CA ALA A 15 11.48 14.09 -5.01
C ALA A 15 11.09 12.61 -5.11
N LEU A 16 10.04 12.28 -5.87
CA LEU A 16 9.61 10.89 -6.07
C LEU A 16 10.69 10.05 -6.76
N ASN A 17 11.31 10.59 -7.81
CA ASN A 17 12.45 9.93 -8.48
C ASN A 17 13.60 9.69 -7.50
N LYS A 18 13.87 10.64 -6.61
CA LYS A 18 14.88 10.44 -5.55
C LYS A 18 14.49 9.28 -4.62
N LEU A 19 13.23 9.18 -4.21
CA LEU A 19 12.76 8.06 -3.38
C LEU A 19 12.94 6.72 -4.09
N VAL A 20 12.68 6.64 -5.40
CA VAL A 20 12.88 5.42 -6.20
C VAL A 20 14.34 4.95 -6.12
N THR A 21 15.30 5.87 -6.19
CA THR A 21 16.75 5.50 -6.08
C THR A 21 17.18 5.04 -4.70
N LEU A 22 16.37 5.32 -3.67
CA LEU A 22 16.66 4.96 -2.28
C LEU A 22 15.96 3.68 -1.85
N ASP A 23 14.93 3.27 -2.59
CA ASP A 23 14.15 2.07 -2.28
C ASP A 23 14.99 0.80 -2.50
N VAL A 24 15.00 -0.08 -1.50
CA VAL A 24 15.64 -1.39 -1.60
C VAL A 24 14.60 -2.37 -2.11
N ARG A 25 14.32 -2.26 -3.41
CA ARG A 25 13.35 -3.09 -4.11
C ARG A 25 13.76 -4.56 -4.12
N LEU A 26 12.78 -5.46 -4.15
CA LEU A 26 13.00 -6.90 -4.23
C LEU A 26 13.11 -7.44 -5.66
N ASP A 27 13.56 -6.59 -6.59
CA ASP A 27 13.75 -6.96 -7.98
C ASP A 27 14.76 -8.11 -8.10
N GLY A 28 14.38 -9.18 -8.80
CA GLY A 28 15.19 -10.41 -8.91
C GLY A 28 15.13 -11.34 -7.68
N ARG A 29 14.38 -10.96 -6.64
CA ARG A 29 14.10 -11.80 -5.46
C ARG A 29 12.66 -12.30 -5.40
N THR A 30 11.86 -11.91 -6.38
CA THR A 30 10.50 -12.36 -6.64
C THR A 30 10.43 -12.96 -8.04
N VAL A 31 9.61 -14.00 -8.21
CA VAL A 31 9.38 -14.64 -9.51
C VAL A 31 7.89 -14.71 -9.77
N PHE A 32 7.46 -14.08 -10.87
CA PHE A 32 6.06 -13.97 -11.26
C PHE A 32 5.70 -14.91 -12.42
N ALA A 33 4.60 -15.63 -12.29
CA ALA A 33 3.93 -16.33 -13.38
C ALA A 33 2.72 -15.51 -13.87
N TYR A 34 2.98 -14.55 -14.75
CA TYR A 34 1.93 -13.67 -15.28
C TYR A 34 0.84 -14.38 -16.10
N GLN A 35 1.10 -15.58 -16.64
CA GLN A 35 0.11 -16.36 -17.41
C GLN A 35 -0.53 -15.52 -18.54
N ASN A 36 -1.87 -15.48 -18.63
CA ASN A 36 -2.60 -14.84 -19.72
C ASN A 36 -3.28 -13.54 -19.29
N MET A 37 -3.85 -12.83 -20.28
CA MET A 37 -4.63 -11.63 -20.03
C MET A 37 -5.95 -11.95 -19.31
N ALA A 38 -6.35 -11.07 -18.41
CA ALA A 38 -7.64 -11.13 -17.74
C ALA A 38 -8.80 -11.05 -18.75
N SER A 39 -9.91 -11.70 -18.41
CA SER A 39 -11.13 -11.68 -19.24
C SER A 39 -11.72 -10.28 -19.35
N GLY A 40 -11.80 -9.56 -18.22
CA GLY A 40 -12.38 -8.21 -18.10
C GLY A 40 -13.90 -8.12 -18.36
N LYS A 41 -14.47 -8.98 -19.21
CA LYS A 41 -15.90 -9.03 -19.53
C LYS A 41 -16.65 -10.04 -18.66
N ASP A 42 -16.01 -11.16 -18.36
CA ASP A 42 -16.59 -12.23 -17.54
C ASP A 42 -15.59 -12.65 -16.47
N PHE A 43 -15.87 -12.25 -15.23
CA PHE A 43 -15.05 -12.54 -14.06
C PHE A 43 -14.92 -14.05 -13.75
N SER A 44 -15.88 -14.87 -14.20
CA SER A 44 -15.83 -16.32 -13.95
C SER A 44 -14.81 -17.04 -14.85
N HIS A 45 -14.35 -16.39 -15.92
CA HIS A 45 -13.33 -16.93 -16.81
C HIS A 45 -11.92 -16.65 -16.25
N ASP A 46 -11.43 -17.58 -15.44
CA ASP A 46 -10.07 -17.58 -14.93
C ASP A 46 -9.08 -17.98 -16.04
N ASN A 47 -8.39 -16.98 -16.59
CA ASN A 47 -7.38 -17.17 -17.63
C ASN A 47 -5.97 -17.42 -17.05
N ALA A 48 -5.83 -17.43 -15.72
CA ALA A 48 -4.56 -17.54 -15.01
C ALA A 48 -4.65 -18.50 -13.82
N PRO A 49 -4.95 -19.80 -14.05
CA PRO A 49 -5.31 -20.77 -13.01
C PRO A 49 -4.19 -21.15 -12.02
N LYS A 50 -3.00 -20.54 -12.12
CA LYS A 50 -1.87 -20.74 -11.20
C LYS A 50 -1.65 -19.46 -10.38
N PRO A 51 -0.97 -19.56 -9.22
CA PRO A 51 -0.55 -18.37 -8.48
C PRO A 51 0.30 -17.43 -9.34
N LEU A 52 0.09 -16.12 -9.17
CA LEU A 52 0.93 -15.07 -9.73
C LEU A 52 2.34 -15.15 -9.14
N PHE A 53 2.47 -15.30 -7.83
CA PHE A 53 3.74 -15.39 -7.13
C PHE A 53 4.21 -16.85 -7.08
N THR A 54 5.22 -17.17 -7.89
CA THR A 54 5.82 -18.52 -7.85
C THR A 54 6.84 -18.67 -6.74
N SER A 55 7.56 -17.60 -6.41
CA SER A 55 8.46 -17.54 -5.25
C SER A 55 8.76 -16.11 -4.85
N VAL A 56 8.92 -15.90 -3.54
CA VAL A 56 9.52 -14.70 -2.94
C VAL A 56 10.63 -15.22 -2.02
N ASP A 57 11.86 -14.72 -2.18
CA ASP A 57 12.98 -15.09 -1.31
C ASP A 57 12.66 -14.74 0.15
N PRO A 58 12.50 -15.73 1.06
CA PRO A 58 12.10 -15.47 2.44
C PRO A 58 13.06 -14.56 3.21
N THR A 59 14.35 -14.54 2.83
CA THR A 59 15.33 -13.68 3.50
C THR A 59 15.10 -12.20 3.19
N SER A 60 14.40 -11.91 2.10
CA SER A 60 14.09 -10.54 1.66
C SER A 60 13.02 -9.85 2.49
N LEU A 61 12.19 -10.62 3.20
CA LEU A 61 11.14 -10.10 4.09
C LEU A 61 11.61 -10.03 5.55
N SER A 62 12.92 -10.18 5.79
CA SER A 62 13.49 -10.21 7.15
C SER A 62 13.80 -8.83 7.74
N GLY A 63 13.68 -7.77 6.93
CA GLY A 63 13.93 -6.38 7.32
C GLY A 63 12.98 -5.88 8.41
N ALA A 64 13.41 -4.85 9.15
CA ALA A 64 12.64 -4.30 10.26
C ALA A 64 11.25 -3.81 9.81
N THR A 65 11.17 -3.12 8.66
CA THR A 65 9.90 -2.60 8.14
C THR A 65 8.94 -3.71 7.73
N TYR A 66 9.43 -4.76 7.05
CA TYR A 66 8.62 -5.93 6.70
C TYR A 66 8.05 -6.64 7.94
N LYS A 67 8.88 -6.90 8.94
CA LYS A 67 8.41 -7.51 10.20
C LYS A 67 7.38 -6.65 10.93
N ALA A 68 7.60 -5.32 10.96
CA ALA A 68 6.67 -4.41 11.61
C ALA A 68 5.34 -4.32 10.84
N TYR A 69 5.40 -4.37 9.50
CA TYR A 69 4.24 -4.51 8.63
C TYR A 69 3.48 -5.80 8.92
N ASP A 70 4.13 -6.96 8.92
CA ASP A 70 3.50 -8.27 9.18
C ASP A 70 2.78 -8.30 10.54
N ASN A 71 3.40 -7.70 11.57
CA ASN A 71 2.79 -7.59 12.90
C ASN A 71 1.56 -6.68 12.91
N LEU A 72 1.60 -5.57 12.16
CA LEU A 72 0.50 -4.61 12.09
C LEU A 72 -0.65 -5.15 11.24
N ILE A 73 -0.36 -5.76 10.09
CA ILE A 73 -1.37 -6.23 9.14
C ILE A 73 -2.23 -7.35 9.71
N ALA A 74 -1.72 -8.08 10.71
CA ALA A 74 -2.44 -9.13 11.42
C ALA A 74 -3.69 -8.64 12.18
N PHE A 75 -3.76 -7.34 12.51
CA PHE A 75 -4.94 -6.75 13.14
C PHE A 75 -6.08 -6.45 12.16
N TYR A 76 -5.76 -6.23 10.87
CA TYR A 76 -6.74 -5.89 9.83
C TYR A 76 -7.38 -7.16 9.25
N GLN A 77 -8.39 -7.67 9.95
CA GLN A 77 -9.08 -8.92 9.61
C GLN A 77 -10.45 -8.69 8.96
N THR A 78 -11.01 -7.48 9.08
CA THR A 78 -12.35 -7.16 8.59
C THR A 78 -12.26 -6.09 7.49
N PRO A 79 -12.14 -6.46 6.21
CA PRO A 79 -11.93 -5.47 5.15
C PRO A 79 -13.20 -4.70 4.75
N ASP A 80 -14.34 -4.96 5.38
CA ASP A 80 -15.62 -4.33 5.04
C ASP A 80 -15.66 -2.88 5.54
N VAL A 81 -15.73 -1.94 4.61
CA VAL A 81 -15.74 -0.49 4.90
C VAL A 81 -16.94 -0.01 5.71
N ASP A 82 -18.01 -0.81 5.74
CA ASP A 82 -19.21 -0.51 6.50
C ASP A 82 -19.18 -1.17 7.90
N THR A 83 -18.05 -1.77 8.30
CA THR A 83 -17.81 -2.33 9.64
C THR A 83 -16.74 -1.54 10.38
N GLN A 84 -17.08 -0.99 11.55
CA GLN A 84 -16.13 -0.26 12.37
C GLN A 84 -15.18 -1.21 13.13
N GLU A 85 -13.88 -1.07 12.91
CA GLU A 85 -12.85 -1.74 13.69
C GLU A 85 -12.61 -1.04 15.04
N THR A 86 -12.29 -1.82 16.08
CA THR A 86 -11.92 -1.29 17.40
C THR A 86 -10.42 -1.38 17.58
N VAL A 87 -9.73 -0.24 17.51
CA VAL A 87 -8.28 -0.15 17.72
C VAL A 87 -7.96 -0.47 19.18
N THR A 88 -7.22 -1.55 19.41
CA THR A 88 -6.76 -1.95 20.74
C THR A 88 -5.41 -1.31 21.09
N PRO A 89 -5.01 -1.27 22.37
CA PRO A 89 -3.67 -0.78 22.73
C PRO A 89 -2.52 -1.55 22.06
N ALA A 90 -2.69 -2.85 21.82
CA ALA A 90 -1.70 -3.67 21.11
C ALA A 90 -1.60 -3.27 19.63
N TRP A 91 -2.74 -3.00 19.00
CA TRP A 91 -2.80 -2.49 17.63
C TRP A 91 -2.09 -1.13 17.53
N GLU A 92 -2.43 -0.19 18.41
CA GLU A 92 -1.80 1.14 18.48
C GLU A 92 -0.28 1.03 18.67
N SER A 93 0.17 0.10 19.52
CA SER A 93 1.60 -0.18 19.71
C SER A 93 2.26 -0.73 18.45
N SER A 94 1.55 -1.56 17.67
CA SER A 94 2.03 -2.07 16.39
C SER A 94 2.11 -0.98 15.32
N ILE A 95 1.14 -0.05 15.28
CA ILE A 95 1.18 1.15 14.44
C ILE A 95 2.43 1.98 14.78
N GLY A 96 2.66 2.22 16.07
CA GLY A 96 3.83 2.94 16.55
C GLY A 96 5.15 2.30 16.09
N SER A 97 5.24 0.97 16.16
CA SER A 97 6.42 0.20 15.77
C SER A 97 6.65 0.21 14.25
N PHE A 98 5.58 0.12 13.47
CA PHE A 98 5.64 0.25 12.00
C PHE A 98 6.14 1.63 11.59
N LEU A 99 5.58 2.69 12.17
CA LEU A 99 6.01 4.06 11.90
C LEU A 99 7.48 4.30 12.29
N ASP A 100 7.94 3.76 13.43
CA ASP A 100 9.36 3.85 13.81
C ASP A 100 10.28 3.17 12.80
N ALA A 101 9.92 1.96 12.35
CA ALA A 101 10.69 1.23 11.34
C ALA A 101 10.75 2.02 10.02
N VAL A 102 9.60 2.50 9.53
CA VAL A 102 9.53 3.29 8.29
C VAL A 102 10.33 4.59 8.40
N MET A 103 10.19 5.35 9.49
CA MET A 103 10.89 6.62 9.70
C MET A 103 12.41 6.47 9.85
N SER A 104 12.88 5.29 10.24
CA SER A 104 14.32 4.98 10.28
C SER A 104 14.93 4.78 8.89
N SER A 105 14.12 4.55 7.85
CA SER A 105 14.59 4.32 6.48
C SER A 105 15.12 5.60 5.81
N ALA A 106 16.09 5.44 4.92
CA ALA A 106 16.59 6.55 4.09
C ALA A 106 15.48 7.15 3.21
N VAL A 107 14.52 6.33 2.77
CA VAL A 107 13.39 6.74 1.93
C VAL A 107 12.52 7.73 2.67
N MET A 108 12.02 7.36 3.86
CA MET A 108 11.14 8.26 4.63
C MET A 108 11.87 9.50 5.14
N GLN A 109 13.16 9.39 5.50
CA GLN A 109 13.96 10.57 5.88
C GLN A 109 14.07 11.59 4.73
N ASN A 110 14.25 11.13 3.49
CA ASN A 110 14.29 12.03 2.33
C ASN A 110 12.90 12.61 2.01
N ALA A 111 11.83 11.82 2.18
CA ALA A 111 10.47 12.33 2.05
C ALA A 111 10.17 13.43 3.08
N GLN A 112 10.56 13.22 4.35
CA GLN A 112 10.42 14.23 5.40
C GLN A 112 11.22 15.50 5.05
N GLN A 113 12.48 15.38 4.64
CA GLN A 113 13.32 16.52 4.25
C GLN A 113 12.68 17.34 3.13
N PHE A 114 12.13 16.67 2.10
CA PHE A 114 11.41 17.35 1.03
C PHE A 114 10.19 18.11 1.55
N LEU A 115 9.34 17.44 2.33
CA LEU A 115 8.11 18.03 2.88
C LEU A 115 8.39 19.22 3.80
N VAL A 116 9.41 19.11 4.65
CA VAL A 116 9.91 20.20 5.51
C VAL A 116 10.35 21.38 4.65
N ALA A 117 11.13 21.15 3.60
CA ALA A 117 11.59 22.20 2.69
C ALA A 117 10.44 22.91 1.94
N GLN A 118 9.32 22.22 1.73
CA GLN A 118 8.11 22.85 1.15
C GLN A 118 7.23 23.57 2.19
N GLY A 119 7.50 23.36 3.49
CA GLY A 119 6.68 23.86 4.60
C GLY A 119 5.42 23.04 4.84
N LEU A 120 5.44 21.75 4.54
CA LEU A 120 4.30 20.83 4.58
C LEU A 120 4.36 19.80 5.71
N ALA A 121 5.52 19.64 6.35
CA ALA A 121 5.71 18.71 7.46
C ALA A 121 6.64 19.33 8.53
N PRO A 122 6.51 18.90 9.79
CA PRO A 122 7.44 19.26 10.85
C PRO A 122 8.80 18.58 10.64
N SER A 123 9.86 19.25 11.11
CA SER A 123 11.23 18.74 11.04
C SER A 123 11.58 17.82 12.21
N ASP A 124 10.89 17.93 13.34
CA ASP A 124 11.12 17.06 14.48
C ASP A 124 10.47 15.68 14.28
N SER A 125 11.15 14.64 14.74
CA SER A 125 10.74 13.25 14.54
C SER A 125 9.39 12.94 15.22
N ALA A 126 9.15 13.46 16.42
CA ALA A 126 7.94 13.16 17.18
C ALA A 126 6.68 13.71 16.52
N SER A 127 6.69 14.99 16.11
CA SER A 127 5.57 15.59 15.39
C SER A 127 5.43 15.05 13.97
N PHE A 128 6.52 14.65 13.30
CA PHE A 128 6.40 13.99 12.01
C PHE A 128 5.75 12.61 12.13
N LYS A 129 6.09 11.85 13.18
CA LYS A 129 5.42 10.59 13.49
C LYS A 129 3.92 10.80 13.76
N GLN A 130 3.57 11.84 14.50
CA GLN A 130 2.16 12.20 14.75
C GLN A 130 1.44 12.61 13.46
N LEU A 131 2.10 13.33 12.55
CA LEU A 131 1.55 13.66 11.23
C LEU A 131 1.27 12.39 10.43
N LEU A 132 2.23 11.45 10.35
CA LEU A 132 2.05 10.17 9.67
C LEU A 132 0.92 9.36 10.33
N HIS A 133 0.89 9.31 11.66
CA HIS A 133 -0.18 8.65 12.40
C HIS A 133 -1.55 9.20 12.02
N SER A 134 -1.70 10.53 12.05
CA SER A 134 -2.95 11.19 11.71
C SER A 134 -3.37 10.96 10.26
N LEU A 135 -2.42 11.03 9.32
CA LEU A 135 -2.69 10.88 7.90
C LEU A 135 -3.10 9.44 7.54
N TRP A 136 -2.43 8.44 8.12
CA TRP A 136 -2.56 7.05 7.71
C TRP A 136 -3.51 6.23 8.56
N PHE A 137 -3.61 6.51 9.86
CA PHE A 137 -4.27 5.63 10.82
C PHE A 137 -5.50 6.24 11.49
N THR A 138 -5.77 7.53 11.30
CA THR A 138 -7.03 8.12 11.77
C THR A 138 -8.19 7.58 10.93
N PRO A 139 -9.17 6.89 11.54
CA PRO A 139 -10.32 6.39 10.81
C PRO A 139 -11.20 7.54 10.30
N TYR A 140 -11.75 7.38 9.11
CA TYR A 140 -12.73 8.28 8.51
C TYR A 140 -13.94 7.49 8.02
N ALA A 141 -15.08 8.16 7.92
CA ALA A 141 -16.27 7.61 7.31
C ALA A 141 -16.28 7.90 5.81
N ARG A 142 -16.53 6.88 5.00
CA ARG A 142 -16.85 7.05 3.58
C ARG A 142 -18.32 7.37 3.37
N ASN A 143 -19.17 6.74 4.18
CA ASN A 143 -20.61 6.95 4.26
C ASN A 143 -21.00 7.31 5.70
N ALA A 144 -21.88 6.55 6.32
CA ALA A 144 -22.34 6.76 7.70
C ALA A 144 -21.43 6.10 8.74
N VAL A 145 -20.66 5.06 8.37
CA VAL A 145 -19.82 4.28 9.29
C VAL A 145 -18.37 4.72 9.16
N ILE A 146 -17.71 4.93 10.31
CA ILE A 146 -16.27 5.14 10.41
C ILE A 146 -15.61 3.76 10.38
N GLY A 147 -15.05 3.38 9.24
CA GLY A 147 -14.48 2.05 9.04
C GLY A 147 -13.29 2.00 8.07
N SER A 148 -12.80 3.17 7.60
CA SER A 148 -11.67 3.23 6.67
C SER A 148 -10.55 4.08 7.22
N SER A 149 -9.31 3.72 6.94
CA SER A 149 -8.11 4.53 7.17
C SER A 149 -7.24 4.56 5.91
N GLY A 150 -6.28 5.49 5.85
CA GLY A 150 -5.33 5.56 4.74
C GLY A 150 -4.49 4.28 4.63
N PHE A 151 -4.13 3.69 5.78
CA PHE A 151 -3.39 2.44 5.83
C PHE A 151 -4.22 1.29 5.28
N GLU A 152 -5.49 1.14 5.69
CA GLU A 152 -6.37 0.09 5.15
C GLU A 152 -6.51 0.18 3.64
N SER A 153 -6.77 1.39 3.15
CA SER A 153 -6.96 1.69 1.73
C SER A 153 -5.78 1.30 0.84
N VAL A 154 -4.57 1.29 1.37
CA VAL A 154 -3.36 1.02 0.57
C VAL A 154 -2.76 -0.35 0.91
N PHE A 155 -2.65 -0.66 2.19
CA PHE A 155 -1.84 -1.76 2.70
C PHE A 155 -2.64 -3.00 3.11
N SER A 156 -3.92 -2.87 3.47
CA SER A 156 -4.77 -4.00 3.89
C SER A 156 -5.67 -4.50 2.77
N GLY A 157 -6.34 -3.57 2.10
CA GLY A 157 -7.44 -3.82 1.20
C GLY A 157 -8.79 -3.59 1.87
N GLU A 158 -9.77 -3.19 1.06
CA GLU A 158 -11.12 -2.84 1.47
C GLU A 158 -12.13 -3.40 0.47
N VAL A 159 -13.23 -3.89 1.00
CA VAL A 159 -14.36 -4.44 0.24
C VAL A 159 -15.63 -3.66 0.55
N GLN A 160 -16.55 -3.65 -0.41
CA GLN A 160 -17.90 -3.14 -0.22
C GLN A 160 -18.88 -4.02 -0.98
N GLY A 161 -19.84 -4.60 -0.27
CA GLY A 161 -20.74 -5.60 -0.85
C GLY A 161 -19.97 -6.80 -1.39
N SER A 162 -20.07 -7.05 -2.70
CA SER A 162 -19.37 -8.16 -3.39
C SER A 162 -18.02 -7.78 -3.99
N ASP A 163 -17.61 -6.52 -3.87
CA ASP A 163 -16.51 -5.98 -4.67
C ASP A 163 -15.33 -5.59 -3.80
N VAL A 164 -14.12 -5.88 -4.29
CA VAL A 164 -12.88 -5.32 -3.75
C VAL A 164 -12.75 -3.93 -4.32
N ILE A 165 -12.87 -2.91 -3.47
CA ILE A 165 -12.84 -1.50 -3.90
C ILE A 165 -11.45 -0.88 -3.80
N ARG A 166 -10.57 -1.44 -2.96
CA ARG A 166 -9.14 -1.12 -2.89
C ARG A 166 -8.37 -2.34 -2.44
N PHE A 167 -7.30 -2.66 -3.15
CA PHE A 167 -6.30 -3.66 -2.77
C PHE A 167 -5.18 -3.53 -3.81
N ASN A 168 -4.13 -2.81 -3.45
CA ASN A 168 -3.06 -2.39 -4.37
C ASN A 168 -1.65 -2.57 -3.80
N ASN A 169 -1.48 -3.32 -2.71
CA ASN A 169 -0.17 -3.65 -2.16
C ASN A 169 0.24 -5.09 -2.52
N TRP A 170 1.40 -5.24 -3.15
CA TRP A 170 1.88 -6.53 -3.65
C TRP A 170 2.24 -7.51 -2.52
N LEU A 171 2.75 -7.02 -1.39
CA LEU A 171 3.13 -7.85 -0.26
C LEU A 171 1.88 -8.47 0.37
N ARG A 172 0.86 -7.65 0.61
CA ARG A 172 -0.46 -8.11 1.04
C ARG A 172 -1.03 -9.13 0.05
N PHE A 173 -0.96 -8.84 -1.25
CA PHE A 173 -1.49 -9.76 -2.26
C PHE A 173 -0.76 -11.11 -2.21
N TYR A 174 0.58 -11.09 -2.14
CA TYR A 174 1.39 -12.29 -2.00
C TYR A 174 1.01 -13.12 -0.77
N GLU A 175 0.81 -12.48 0.39
CA GLU A 175 0.37 -13.17 1.61
C GLU A 175 -1.01 -13.81 1.45
N GLN A 176 -1.97 -13.07 0.87
CA GLN A 176 -3.32 -13.57 0.66
C GLN A 176 -3.35 -14.71 -0.38
N GLU A 177 -2.56 -14.63 -1.45
CA GLU A 177 -2.46 -15.69 -2.45
C GLU A 177 -1.80 -16.93 -1.86
N LYS A 178 -0.73 -16.76 -1.07
CA LYS A 178 -0.07 -17.85 -0.35
C LYS A 178 -0.99 -18.53 0.66
N ALA A 179 -1.91 -17.78 1.26
CA ALA A 179 -2.94 -18.31 2.15
C ALA A 179 -4.12 -18.97 1.41
N GLY A 180 -4.15 -18.92 0.08
CA GLY A 180 -5.26 -19.43 -0.74
C GLY A 180 -6.50 -18.55 -0.71
N LEU A 181 -6.38 -17.31 -0.22
CA LEU A 181 -7.46 -16.34 -0.10
C LEU A 181 -7.56 -15.43 -1.32
N ALA A 182 -6.45 -15.15 -2.02
CA ALA A 182 -6.46 -14.43 -3.28
C ALA A 182 -6.24 -15.38 -4.46
N ASN A 183 -7.02 -15.21 -5.53
CA ASN A 183 -6.87 -15.93 -6.79
C ASN A 183 -6.71 -14.93 -7.95
N TYR A 184 -5.51 -14.89 -8.53
CA TYR A 184 -5.19 -14.08 -9.71
C TYR A 184 -5.85 -14.63 -10.98
N HIS A 185 -6.55 -13.78 -11.75
CA HIS A 185 -7.27 -14.21 -12.97
C HIS A 185 -6.63 -13.75 -14.28
N GLY A 186 -5.57 -12.95 -14.21
CA GLY A 186 -4.84 -12.45 -15.37
C GLY A 186 -4.53 -10.96 -15.32
N TRP A 187 -3.72 -10.50 -16.27
CA TRP A 187 -3.28 -9.10 -16.37
C TRP A 187 -4.02 -8.32 -17.46
N PHE A 188 -4.10 -7.00 -17.30
CA PHE A 188 -4.52 -6.07 -18.34
C PHE A 188 -3.32 -5.31 -18.92
N THR A 189 -2.47 -4.79 -18.03
CA THR A 189 -1.20 -4.15 -18.38
C THR A 189 -0.12 -4.62 -17.40
N ARG A 190 1.12 -4.70 -17.89
CA ARG A 190 2.27 -5.08 -17.07
C ARG A 190 3.50 -4.30 -17.50
N GLU A 191 4.11 -3.63 -16.54
CA GLU A 191 5.46 -3.10 -16.65
C GLU A 191 6.34 -4.01 -15.81
N LEU A 192 7.23 -4.75 -16.47
CA LEU A 192 7.99 -5.84 -15.86
C LEU A 192 8.66 -5.38 -14.56
N ASN A 193 8.36 -6.09 -13.47
CA ASN A 193 8.82 -5.82 -12.11
C ASN A 193 8.42 -4.47 -11.50
N VAL A 194 7.69 -3.59 -12.21
CA VAL A 194 7.35 -2.24 -11.73
C VAL A 194 5.89 -2.14 -11.31
N GLN A 195 4.98 -2.48 -12.21
CA GLN A 195 3.54 -2.33 -12.00
C GLN A 195 2.77 -3.44 -12.72
N LEU A 196 1.67 -3.86 -12.09
CA LEU A 196 0.71 -4.78 -12.67
C LEU A 196 -0.69 -4.19 -12.57
N SER A 197 -1.43 -4.11 -13.68
CA SER A 197 -2.89 -4.00 -13.65
C SER A 197 -3.51 -5.37 -13.92
N PHE A 198 -4.47 -5.78 -13.10
CA PHE A 198 -4.95 -7.16 -13.08
C PHE A 198 -6.36 -7.31 -12.52
N GLN A 199 -6.91 -8.51 -12.75
CA GLN A 199 -8.17 -9.01 -12.20
C GLN A 199 -7.88 -10.13 -11.21
N PHE A 200 -8.63 -10.19 -10.11
CA PHE A 200 -8.49 -11.26 -9.13
C PHE A 200 -9.74 -11.40 -8.26
N ALA A 201 -9.87 -12.56 -7.60
CA ALA A 201 -10.80 -12.78 -6.51
C ALA A 201 -10.08 -12.73 -5.16
N TRP A 202 -10.73 -12.18 -4.14
CA TRP A 202 -10.29 -12.24 -2.74
C TRP A 202 -11.42 -12.83 -1.90
N ASN A 203 -11.23 -14.04 -1.38
CA ASN A 203 -12.34 -14.86 -0.88
C ASN A 203 -13.47 -14.89 -1.92
N ASP A 204 -14.67 -14.46 -1.54
CA ASP A 204 -15.84 -14.37 -2.41
C ASP A 204 -15.99 -12.99 -3.10
N TRP A 205 -15.09 -12.04 -2.82
CA TRP A 205 -15.10 -10.69 -3.38
C TRP A 205 -14.34 -10.59 -4.69
N LYS A 206 -14.75 -9.64 -5.52
CA LYS A 206 -14.27 -9.51 -6.90
C LYS A 206 -13.56 -8.18 -7.12
N ALA A 207 -12.37 -8.24 -7.70
CA ALA A 207 -11.69 -7.06 -8.22
C ALA A 207 -11.69 -7.12 -9.75
N MET A 208 -12.59 -6.38 -10.40
CA MET A 208 -12.69 -6.38 -11.86
C MET A 208 -11.42 -5.85 -12.53
N GLN A 209 -10.86 -4.77 -11.98
CA GLN A 209 -9.57 -4.24 -12.38
C GLN A 209 -8.98 -3.42 -11.23
N THR A 210 -7.76 -3.77 -10.84
CA THR A 210 -6.94 -2.97 -9.91
C THR A 210 -5.54 -2.79 -10.51
N SER A 211 -4.70 -2.01 -9.85
CA SER A 211 -3.26 -1.95 -10.12
C SER A 211 -2.46 -1.97 -8.82
N MET A 212 -1.29 -2.58 -8.85
CA MET A 212 -0.31 -2.52 -7.74
C MET A 212 1.09 -2.26 -8.27
N LEU A 213 1.90 -1.60 -7.44
CA LEU A 213 3.34 -1.58 -7.62
C LEU A 213 3.91 -2.95 -7.24
N LEU A 214 4.98 -3.38 -7.91
CA LEU A 214 5.66 -4.64 -7.62
C LEU A 214 7.01 -4.35 -6.95
N ASN A 215 7.39 -5.25 -6.03
CA ASN A 215 8.70 -5.31 -5.37
C ASN A 215 9.13 -4.09 -4.56
N THR A 216 8.23 -3.13 -4.35
CA THR A 216 8.45 -1.94 -3.50
C THR A 216 8.54 -2.31 -2.03
N SER A 217 9.31 -1.54 -1.26
CA SER A 217 9.29 -1.66 0.20
C SER A 217 8.05 -0.95 0.81
N PRO A 218 7.57 -1.37 2.00
CA PRO A 218 6.47 -0.68 2.67
C PRO A 218 6.76 0.81 2.94
N GLU A 219 8.00 1.15 3.31
CA GLU A 219 8.42 2.52 3.54
C GLU A 219 8.40 3.37 2.27
N PHE A 220 8.67 2.78 1.10
CA PHE A 220 8.60 3.50 -0.17
C PHE A 220 7.17 3.90 -0.53
N GLU A 221 6.24 2.96 -0.49
CA GLU A 221 4.83 3.26 -0.78
C GLU A 221 4.26 4.27 0.23
N LEU A 222 4.53 4.10 1.53
CA LEU A 222 4.09 5.06 2.55
C LEU A 222 4.67 6.46 2.28
N ALA A 223 5.95 6.56 1.91
CA ALA A 223 6.62 7.82 1.64
C ALA A 223 6.09 8.52 0.39
N VAL A 224 5.99 7.81 -0.74
CA VAL A 224 5.51 8.35 -2.02
C VAL A 224 4.09 8.87 -1.87
N TYR A 225 3.19 8.07 -1.30
CA TYR A 225 1.80 8.47 -1.13
C TYR A 225 1.65 9.63 -0.12
N THR A 226 2.46 9.68 0.94
CA THR A 226 2.51 10.83 1.85
C THR A 226 2.93 12.11 1.14
N VAL A 227 3.98 12.04 0.31
CA VAL A 227 4.47 13.18 -0.49
C VAL A 227 3.37 13.67 -1.43
N CYS A 228 2.70 12.77 -2.14
CA CYS A 228 1.60 13.12 -3.04
C CYS A 228 0.43 13.78 -2.30
N ALA A 229 -0.03 13.19 -1.20
CA ALA A 229 -1.16 13.69 -0.42
C ALA A 229 -0.91 15.11 0.13
N LEU A 230 0.28 15.36 0.67
CA LEU A 230 0.60 16.66 1.28
C LEU A 230 1.00 17.74 0.28
N SER A 231 1.52 17.37 -0.89
CA SER A 231 1.98 18.31 -1.92
C SER A 231 0.84 18.89 -2.78
N GLY A 232 -0.40 18.44 -2.54
CA GLY A 232 -1.57 18.80 -3.34
C GLY A 232 -1.71 17.98 -4.62
N GLY A 233 -1.14 16.77 -4.64
CA GLY A 233 -1.35 15.82 -5.74
C GLY A 233 -2.80 15.36 -5.79
N GLN A 234 -3.39 15.37 -6.98
CA GLN A 234 -4.52 14.50 -7.26
C GLN A 234 -3.95 13.09 -7.36
N VAL A 235 -4.35 12.22 -6.43
CA VAL A 235 -4.11 10.77 -6.51
C VAL A 235 -5.06 10.20 -7.57
#